data_AF-A0A3B3H6Q9-F1
#
_entry.id   AF-A0A3B3H6Q9-F1
#
_cell.length_a   1.000
_cell.length_b   1.000
_cell.length_c   1.000
_cell.angle_alpha   90.00
_cell.angle_beta   90.00
_cell.angle_gamma   90.00
#
_symmetry.space_group_name_H-M   'P 1'
#
loop_
_entity.id
_entity.type
_entity.pdbx_description
1 polymer ?
#
loop_
_entity_poly.entity_id
_entity_poly.type
_entity_poly.pdbx_seq_one_letter_code
_entity_poly.pdbx_strand_id
1 'polypeptide(L)'
;MSLALHDLLLCCRGLEHDKATERKKEAENFRRLLRSPAVLQELDCASLAKAKVSKQLTWDNVFRFLQHYVQKEMESIQSSRSNVTATTLAIRQKKMAEVCSLIKYFIRYANKRGPRLNCSELLKHVTEVLQSSHCCTAYGENYSSILLKDILTVRKYWCDISQKQCFALSALFSRILHIIFLSINRVLLSRVIHTLVRGCCTQTDAFTDALFVSKVSSHTCRQEKHLPVLEHLVSALNVFLRSAAVNCRMRACRLGEELLPSVLYVWADMRPSAPLKEEIVDFLNLQMCVHHPKGAKTHDTGGAMFPIYSTKLKPQGKLMF
;
A
#
# COMPACT_ATOMS: atom_id res chain seq x y z
N MET A 1 -16.24 -23.28 23.74
CA MET A 1 -14.96 -22.72 23.24
C MET A 1 -13.87 -23.59 23.83
N SER A 2 -12.94 -24.05 23.01
CA SER A 2 -11.79 -24.86 23.45
C SER A 2 -10.91 -24.09 24.44
N LEU A 3 -10.11 -24.83 25.22
CA LEU A 3 -9.16 -24.24 26.17
C LEU A 3 -8.14 -23.34 25.46
N ALA A 4 -7.63 -23.78 24.30
CA ALA A 4 -6.66 -23.01 23.53
C ALA A 4 -7.20 -21.66 23.00
N LEU A 5 -8.44 -21.61 22.49
CA LEU A 5 -9.08 -20.34 22.14
C LEU A 5 -9.44 -19.49 23.37
N HIS A 6 -9.76 -20.12 24.50
CA HIS A 6 -10.01 -19.40 25.75
C HIS A 6 -8.76 -18.67 26.25
N ASP A 7 -7.62 -19.36 26.29
CA ASP A 7 -6.34 -18.78 26.69
C ASP A 7 -5.93 -17.62 25.77
N LEU A 8 -6.14 -17.79 24.46
CA LEU A 8 -5.92 -16.71 23.50
C LEU A 8 -6.86 -15.52 23.73
N LEU A 9 -8.14 -15.76 24.01
CA LEU A 9 -9.09 -14.69 24.31
C LEU A 9 -8.68 -13.91 25.57
N LEU A 10 -8.27 -14.59 26.63
CA LEU A 10 -7.78 -13.95 27.85
C LEU A 10 -6.54 -13.11 27.57
N CYS A 11 -5.59 -13.65 26.82
CA CYS A 11 -4.41 -12.92 26.37
C CYS A 11 -4.79 -11.68 25.54
N CYS A 12 -5.73 -11.80 24.60
CA CYS A 12 -6.22 -10.68 23.79
C CYS A 12 -6.84 -9.56 24.65
N ARG A 13 -7.65 -9.91 25.66
CA ARG A 13 -8.18 -8.93 26.62
C ARG A 13 -7.07 -8.25 27.42
N GLY A 14 -6.02 -8.99 27.75
CA GLY A 14 -4.83 -8.46 28.41
C GLY A 14 -4.04 -7.45 27.57
N LEU A 15 -4.13 -7.51 26.23
CA LEU A 15 -3.54 -6.49 25.35
C LEU A 15 -4.23 -5.12 25.48
N GLU A 16 -5.46 -5.07 25.96
CA GLU A 16 -6.22 -3.82 26.16
C GLU A 16 -6.02 -3.24 27.57
N HIS A 17 -5.21 -3.89 28.41
CA HIS A 17 -5.00 -3.51 29.80
C HIS A 17 -4.40 -2.10 29.94
N ASP A 18 -4.78 -1.34 30.97
CA ASP A 18 -4.33 0.05 31.11
C ASP A 18 -2.83 0.17 31.49
N LYS A 19 -2.31 -0.78 32.26
CA LYS A 19 -0.88 -0.86 32.60
C LYS A 19 -0.04 -1.33 31.41
N ALA A 20 0.94 -0.51 31.00
CA ALA A 20 1.82 -0.78 29.87
C ALA A 20 2.69 -2.05 30.05
N THR A 21 3.10 -2.37 31.28
CA THR A 21 3.89 -3.57 31.60
C THR A 21 3.09 -4.85 31.35
N GLU A 22 1.81 -4.86 31.73
CA GLU A 22 0.90 -5.99 31.47
C GLU A 22 0.66 -6.16 29.98
N ARG A 23 0.39 -5.06 29.24
CA ARG A 23 0.24 -5.15 27.78
C ARG A 23 1.47 -5.73 27.10
N LYS A 24 2.68 -5.35 27.54
CA LYS A 24 3.92 -5.89 26.99
C LYS A 24 4.06 -7.39 27.26
N LYS A 25 3.80 -7.83 28.51
CA LYS A 25 3.81 -9.24 28.89
C LYS A 25 2.82 -10.05 28.05
N GLU A 26 1.60 -9.53 27.86
CA GLU A 26 0.59 -10.19 27.05
C GLU A 26 0.92 -10.18 25.55
N ALA A 27 1.59 -9.15 25.04
CA ALA A 27 2.09 -9.15 23.66
C ALA A 27 3.13 -10.27 23.41
N GLU A 28 3.98 -10.56 24.39
CA GLU A 28 4.93 -11.67 24.34
C GLU A 28 4.22 -13.04 24.46
N ASN A 29 3.25 -13.15 25.38
CA ASN A 29 2.41 -14.33 25.54
C ASN A 29 1.60 -14.64 24.27
N PHE A 30 1.03 -13.61 23.64
CA PHE A 30 0.28 -13.71 22.40
C PHE A 30 1.11 -14.33 21.28
N ARG A 31 2.37 -13.91 21.12
CA ARG A 31 3.29 -14.52 20.14
C ARG A 31 3.50 -16.01 20.40
N ARG A 32 3.64 -16.39 21.67
CA ARG A 32 3.80 -17.79 22.09
C ARG A 32 2.54 -18.61 21.76
N LEU A 33 1.35 -18.10 22.07
CA LEU A 33 0.09 -18.77 21.79
C LEU A 33 -0.13 -18.98 20.29
N LEU A 34 0.18 -17.98 19.45
CA LEU A 34 0.07 -18.10 17.99
C LEU A 34 1.09 -19.06 17.35
N ARG A 35 2.09 -19.56 18.08
CA ARG A 35 2.96 -20.66 17.60
C ARG A 35 2.32 -22.03 17.79
N SER A 36 1.31 -22.14 18.66
CA SER A 36 0.64 -23.42 18.93
C SER A 36 -0.19 -23.85 17.73
N PRO A 37 0.06 -25.04 17.15
CA PRO A 37 -0.75 -25.58 16.06
C PRO A 37 -2.22 -25.74 16.45
N ALA A 38 -2.51 -26.06 17.71
CA ALA A 38 -3.88 -26.22 18.21
C ALA A 38 -4.65 -24.89 18.15
N VAL A 39 -4.08 -23.81 18.70
CA VAL A 39 -4.68 -22.46 18.62
C VAL A 39 -4.94 -22.06 17.17
N LEU A 40 -3.95 -22.31 16.30
CA LEU A 40 -4.02 -22.00 14.89
C LEU A 40 -5.10 -22.80 14.15
N GLN A 41 -5.27 -24.08 14.42
CA GLN A 41 -6.31 -24.91 13.79
C GLN A 41 -7.72 -24.49 14.26
N GLU A 42 -7.88 -24.23 15.56
CA GLU A 42 -9.16 -23.83 16.10
C GLU A 42 -9.61 -22.45 15.60
N LEU A 43 -8.69 -21.48 15.49
CA LEU A 43 -8.97 -20.17 14.87
C LEU A 43 -9.39 -20.31 13.40
N ASP A 44 -8.71 -21.17 12.64
CA ASP A 44 -9.05 -21.41 11.23
C ASP A 44 -10.47 -22.01 11.09
N CYS A 45 -10.79 -23.01 11.92
CA CYS A 45 -12.12 -23.62 11.96
C CYS A 45 -13.19 -22.60 12.36
N ALA A 46 -12.94 -21.80 13.40
CA ALA A 46 -13.86 -20.78 13.88
C ALA A 46 -14.13 -19.69 12.82
N SER A 47 -13.10 -19.24 12.09
CA SER A 47 -13.23 -18.26 11.01
C SER A 47 -13.91 -18.80 9.75
N LEU A 48 -13.93 -20.12 9.56
CA LEU A 48 -14.63 -20.77 8.44
C LEU A 48 -16.10 -21.06 8.74
N ALA A 49 -16.45 -21.24 10.02
CA ALA A 49 -17.82 -21.50 10.44
C ALA A 49 -18.71 -20.28 10.13
N LYS A 50 -19.90 -20.52 9.54
CA LYS A 50 -20.85 -19.45 9.24
C LYS A 50 -21.22 -18.71 10.54
N ALA A 51 -21.01 -17.39 10.55
CA ALA A 51 -21.10 -16.50 11.72
C ALA A 51 -22.39 -16.60 12.56
N LYS A 52 -23.47 -17.17 12.03
CA LYS A 52 -24.75 -17.33 12.74
C LYS A 52 -24.75 -18.43 13.81
N VAL A 53 -23.75 -19.31 13.89
CA VAL A 53 -23.80 -20.50 14.78
C VAL A 53 -22.80 -20.45 15.95
N SER A 54 -21.72 -19.68 15.88
CA SER A 54 -20.65 -19.76 16.90
C SER A 54 -20.25 -18.40 17.49
N LYS A 55 -20.44 -18.21 18.80
CA LYS A 55 -19.81 -17.14 19.63
C LYS A 55 -18.29 -17.35 19.81
N GLN A 56 -17.62 -18.02 18.87
CA GLN A 56 -16.22 -18.39 18.98
C GLN A 56 -15.31 -17.26 18.53
N LEU A 57 -14.09 -17.23 19.08
CA LEU A 57 -13.06 -16.27 18.72
C LEU A 57 -12.56 -16.56 17.29
N THR A 58 -12.66 -15.56 16.40
CA THR A 58 -12.18 -15.64 15.01
C THR A 58 -10.91 -14.81 14.79
N TRP A 59 -10.24 -15.02 13.65
CA TRP A 59 -9.13 -14.18 13.21
C TRP A 59 -9.49 -12.68 13.20
N ASP A 60 -10.68 -12.30 12.71
CA ASP A 60 -11.12 -10.89 12.70
C ASP A 60 -11.36 -10.34 14.11
N ASN A 61 -11.83 -11.17 15.06
CA ASN A 61 -11.95 -10.74 16.45
C ASN A 61 -10.59 -10.48 17.08
N VAL A 62 -9.62 -11.37 16.85
CA VAL A 62 -8.24 -11.20 17.33
C VAL A 62 -7.62 -9.95 16.72
N PHE A 63 -7.85 -9.70 15.42
CA PHE A 63 -7.38 -8.49 14.77
C PHE A 63 -7.94 -7.23 15.45
N ARG A 64 -9.22 -7.23 15.82
CA ARG A 64 -9.84 -6.11 16.54
C ARG A 64 -9.17 -5.80 17.89
N PHE A 65 -8.86 -6.82 18.68
CA PHE A 65 -8.07 -6.63 19.91
C PHE A 65 -6.70 -6.02 19.62
N LEU A 66 -6.04 -6.45 18.54
CA LEU A 66 -4.76 -5.87 18.12
C LEU A 66 -4.88 -4.41 17.63
N GLN A 67 -5.99 -4.03 16.98
CA GLN A 67 -6.24 -2.63 16.62
C GLN A 67 -6.35 -1.77 17.88
N HIS A 68 -7.10 -2.22 18.90
CA HIS A 68 -7.19 -1.53 20.18
C HIS A 68 -5.85 -1.46 20.93
N TYR A 69 -5.06 -2.53 20.89
CA TYR A 69 -3.71 -2.54 21.43
C TYR A 69 -2.83 -1.45 20.79
N VAL A 70 -2.83 -1.36 19.45
CA VAL A 70 -2.09 -0.31 18.73
C VAL A 70 -2.57 1.08 19.15
N GLN A 71 -3.89 1.29 19.24
CA GLN A 71 -4.47 2.55 19.67
C GLN A 71 -4.01 2.96 21.08
N LYS A 72 -4.07 2.04 22.06
CA LYS A 72 -3.58 2.26 23.42
C LYS A 72 -2.08 2.60 23.45
N GLU A 73 -1.28 1.95 22.61
CA GLU A 73 0.15 2.26 22.53
C GLU A 73 0.44 3.61 21.86
N MET A 74 -0.36 4.02 20.87
CA MET A 74 -0.28 5.35 20.28
C MET A 74 -0.62 6.43 21.31
N GLU A 75 -1.71 6.28 22.05
CA GLU A 75 -2.14 7.21 23.10
C GLU A 75 -1.09 7.32 24.23
N SER A 76 -0.52 6.19 24.66
CA SER A 76 0.53 6.14 25.68
C SER A 76 1.80 6.87 25.27
N ILE A 77 2.12 6.90 23.98
CA ILE A 77 3.28 7.61 23.45
C ILE A 77 2.97 9.10 23.32
N GLN A 78 1.78 9.46 22.84
CA GLN A 78 1.38 10.86 22.65
C GLN A 78 1.22 11.63 23.97
N SER A 79 0.73 10.99 25.03
CA SER A 79 0.58 11.62 26.35
C SER A 79 1.90 11.90 27.07
N SER A 80 3.02 11.35 26.57
CA SER A 80 4.33 11.52 27.18
C SER A 80 5.03 12.79 26.67
N ARG A 81 5.69 13.55 27.57
CA ARG A 81 6.29 14.87 27.29
C ARG A 81 7.14 14.89 26.00
N SER A 82 7.10 16.02 25.30
CA SER A 82 7.78 16.27 24.01
C SER A 82 9.29 16.52 24.13
N ASN A 83 9.76 17.09 25.24
CA ASN A 83 11.18 17.30 25.51
C ASN A 83 11.75 16.08 26.23
N VAL A 84 12.34 15.16 25.46
CA VAL A 84 12.88 13.90 25.98
C VAL A 84 14.30 13.67 25.50
N THR A 85 15.09 13.00 26.34
CA THR A 85 16.45 12.58 26.01
C THR A 85 16.47 11.65 24.80
N ALA A 86 17.59 11.64 24.07
CA ALA A 86 17.82 10.73 22.95
C ALA A 86 17.56 9.26 23.33
N THR A 87 17.95 8.86 24.54
CA THR A 87 17.68 7.52 25.10
C THR A 87 16.18 7.22 25.19
N THR A 88 15.37 8.18 25.63
CA THR A 88 13.92 7.98 25.73
C THR A 88 13.26 7.90 24.36
N LEU A 89 13.74 8.68 23.39
CA LEU A 89 13.29 8.58 21.99
C LEU A 89 13.61 7.20 21.40
N ALA A 90 14.81 6.67 21.63
CA ALA A 90 15.20 5.33 21.18
C ALA A 90 14.32 4.22 21.80
N ILE A 91 14.00 4.33 23.10
CA ILE A 91 13.08 3.39 23.77
C ILE A 91 11.68 3.46 23.15
N ARG A 92 11.16 4.67 22.86
CA ARG A 92 9.87 4.85 22.19
C ARG A 92 9.87 4.23 20.79
N GLN A 93 10.91 4.47 19.99
CA GLN A 93 11.05 3.88 18.65
C GLN A 93 11.10 2.35 18.70
N LYS A 94 11.86 1.77 19.64
CA LYS A 94 11.90 0.32 19.85
C LYS A 94 10.51 -0.22 20.19
N LYS A 95 9.79 0.43 21.08
CA LYS A 95 8.41 0.06 21.45
C LYS A 95 7.47 0.12 20.25
N MET A 96 7.54 1.16 19.42
CA MET A 96 6.76 1.26 18.17
C MET A 96 7.07 0.11 17.20
N ALA A 97 8.36 -0.23 17.05
CA ALA A 97 8.77 -1.33 16.20
C ALA A 97 8.27 -2.70 16.72
N GLU A 98 8.26 -2.91 18.05
CA GLU A 98 7.72 -4.12 18.69
C GLU A 98 6.21 -4.28 18.43
N VAL A 99 5.45 -3.19 18.56
CA VAL A 99 4.00 -3.15 18.24
C VAL A 99 3.77 -3.51 16.77
N CYS A 100 4.46 -2.84 15.84
CA CYS A 100 4.38 -3.15 14.40
C CYS A 100 4.77 -4.59 14.09
N SER A 101 5.82 -5.09 14.75
CA SER A 101 6.30 -6.45 14.59
C SER A 101 5.25 -7.46 15.02
N LEU A 102 4.46 -7.18 16.07
CA LEU A 102 3.35 -8.03 16.50
C LEU A 102 2.22 -8.06 15.46
N ILE A 103 1.82 -6.90 14.94
CA ILE A 103 0.79 -6.80 13.88
C ILE A 103 1.22 -7.57 12.63
N LYS A 104 2.45 -7.34 12.18
CA LYS A 104 3.04 -8.05 11.05
C LYS A 104 3.07 -9.56 11.27
N TYR A 105 3.49 -9.99 12.47
CA TYR A 105 3.54 -11.39 12.85
C TYR A 105 2.14 -12.03 12.76
N PHE A 106 1.14 -11.38 13.34
CA PHE A 106 -0.25 -11.83 13.29
C PHE A 106 -0.78 -11.96 11.85
N ILE A 107 -0.64 -10.91 11.03
CA ILE A 107 -1.13 -10.91 9.63
C ILE A 107 -0.50 -12.06 8.84
N ARG A 108 0.80 -12.31 9.01
CA ARG A 108 1.49 -13.42 8.34
C ARG A 108 0.94 -14.78 8.74
N TYR A 109 0.69 -14.99 10.03
CA TYR A 109 0.10 -16.25 10.51
C TYR A 109 -1.33 -16.44 10.00
N ALA A 110 -2.13 -15.38 10.03
CA ALA A 110 -3.49 -15.38 9.51
C ALA A 110 -3.52 -15.69 8.00
N ASN A 111 -2.51 -15.26 7.24
CA ASN A 111 -2.42 -15.49 5.78
C ASN A 111 -1.74 -16.81 5.40
N LYS A 112 -1.02 -17.47 6.31
CA LYS A 112 -0.15 -18.62 6.00
C LYS A 112 -0.91 -19.81 5.39
N ARG A 113 -2.17 -20.01 5.78
CA ARG A 113 -3.05 -21.11 5.32
C ARG A 113 -4.22 -20.59 4.47
N GLY A 114 -3.95 -19.53 3.72
CA GLY A 114 -4.92 -18.77 2.93
C GLY A 114 -5.37 -17.51 3.66
N PRO A 115 -5.92 -16.50 2.95
CA PRO A 115 -6.21 -15.20 3.54
C PRO A 115 -7.49 -15.25 4.38
N ARG A 116 -7.33 -15.07 5.70
CA ARG A 116 -8.40 -15.22 6.70
C ARG A 116 -8.95 -13.90 7.25
N LEU A 117 -8.29 -12.78 6.97
CA LEU A 117 -8.69 -11.49 7.52
C LEU A 117 -9.62 -10.76 6.57
N ASN A 118 -10.50 -9.94 7.12
CA ASN A 118 -11.29 -9.00 6.37
C ASN A 118 -10.38 -7.90 5.77
N CYS A 119 -10.29 -7.86 4.44
CA CYS A 119 -9.45 -6.88 3.74
C CYS A 119 -9.88 -5.43 4.03
N SER A 120 -11.19 -5.17 4.10
CA SER A 120 -11.72 -3.84 4.37
C SER A 120 -11.27 -3.32 5.73
N GLU A 121 -11.32 -4.16 6.76
CA GLU A 121 -10.85 -3.80 8.11
C GLU A 121 -9.32 -3.63 8.16
N LEU A 122 -8.56 -4.46 7.44
CA LEU A 122 -7.11 -4.30 7.31
C LEU A 122 -6.73 -2.94 6.71
N LEU A 123 -7.35 -2.56 5.60
CA LEU A 123 -7.05 -1.30 4.91
C LEU A 123 -7.52 -0.08 5.70
N LYS A 124 -8.68 -0.20 6.36
CA LYS A 124 -9.18 0.82 7.29
C LYS A 124 -8.17 1.06 8.42
N HIS A 125 -7.68 -0.01 9.06
CA HIS A 125 -6.67 0.07 10.11
C HIS A 125 -5.39 0.77 9.64
N VAL A 126 -4.85 0.39 8.48
CA VAL A 126 -3.66 1.04 7.90
C VAL A 126 -3.90 2.53 7.68
N THR A 127 -5.08 2.90 7.18
CA THR A 127 -5.46 4.29 6.91
C THR A 127 -5.57 5.10 8.20
N GLU A 128 -6.22 4.55 9.23
CA GLU A 128 -6.41 5.20 10.54
C GLU A 128 -5.08 5.45 11.24
N VAL A 129 -4.20 4.45 11.29
CA VAL A 129 -2.86 4.59 11.91
C VAL A 129 -2.02 5.65 11.21
N LEU A 130 -2.13 5.77 9.88
CA LEU A 130 -1.33 6.69 9.08
C LEU A 130 -1.99 8.05 8.83
N GLN A 131 -3.18 8.29 9.39
CA GLN A 131 -3.96 9.49 9.10
C GLN A 131 -3.28 10.76 9.65
N SER A 132 -2.74 10.71 10.87
CA SER A 132 -2.10 11.83 11.54
C SER A 132 -0.60 11.93 11.19
N SER A 133 -0.07 13.15 11.09
CA SER A 133 1.35 13.37 10.76
C SER A 133 2.29 12.74 11.80
N HIS A 134 1.92 12.81 13.09
CA HIS A 134 2.69 12.22 14.18
C HIS A 134 2.75 10.69 14.08
N CYS A 135 1.59 10.03 13.94
CA CYS A 135 1.55 8.57 13.82
C CYS A 135 2.21 8.13 12.51
N CYS A 136 2.06 8.89 11.42
CA CYS A 136 2.74 8.60 10.17
C CYS A 136 4.27 8.65 10.33
N THR A 137 4.82 9.63 11.07
CA THR A 137 6.26 9.68 11.35
C THR A 137 6.73 8.48 12.19
N ALA A 138 5.92 8.03 13.14
CA ALA A 138 6.26 6.92 14.04
C ALA A 138 6.09 5.52 13.42
N TYR A 139 5.01 5.33 12.65
CA TYR A 139 4.53 4.03 12.18
C TYR A 139 4.60 3.88 10.66
N GLY A 140 4.83 4.97 9.93
CA GLY A 140 4.78 5.07 8.47
C GLY A 140 5.57 4.01 7.75
N GLU A 141 6.87 3.90 8.03
CA GLU A 141 7.72 2.91 7.35
C GLU A 141 7.25 1.47 7.61
N ASN A 142 6.92 1.15 8.86
CA ASN A 142 6.48 -0.20 9.24
C ASN A 142 5.14 -0.57 8.59
N TYR A 143 4.14 0.31 8.66
CA TYR A 143 2.82 0.06 8.07
C TYR A 143 2.86 0.10 6.54
N SER A 144 3.70 0.93 5.94
CA SER A 144 3.95 0.90 4.49
C SER A 144 4.55 -0.44 4.06
N SER A 145 5.49 -0.98 4.86
CA SER A 145 6.12 -2.28 4.61
C SER A 145 5.13 -3.44 4.78
N ILE A 146 4.31 -3.41 5.83
CA ILE A 146 3.23 -4.39 6.06
C ILE A 146 2.22 -4.36 4.91
N LEU A 147 1.74 -3.17 4.54
CA LEU A 147 0.82 -3.00 3.42
C LEU A 147 1.41 -3.58 2.14
N LEU A 148 2.63 -3.18 1.77
CA LEU A 148 3.26 -3.62 0.54
C LEU A 148 3.51 -5.13 0.52
N LYS A 149 4.09 -5.69 1.57
CA LYS A 149 4.65 -7.05 1.56
C LYS A 149 3.66 -8.11 2.02
N ASP A 150 2.79 -7.78 2.97
CA ASP A 150 1.97 -8.76 3.68
C ASP A 150 0.47 -8.63 3.35
N ILE A 151 0.03 -7.50 2.77
CA ILE A 151 -1.38 -7.25 2.38
C ILE A 151 -1.53 -7.21 0.85
N LEU A 152 -0.90 -6.24 0.15
CA LEU A 152 -0.99 -6.09 -1.31
C LEU A 152 -0.30 -7.24 -2.07
N THR A 153 0.59 -7.95 -1.37
CA THR A 153 0.90 -9.39 -1.49
C THR A 153 -0.16 -10.31 -2.11
N VAL A 154 -1.35 -10.21 -1.52
CA VAL A 154 -2.29 -11.31 -1.45
C VAL A 154 -3.38 -11.09 -2.49
N ARG A 155 -3.39 -11.93 -3.53
CA ARG A 155 -4.32 -11.82 -4.67
C ARG A 155 -5.80 -11.74 -4.25
N LYS A 156 -6.22 -12.54 -3.25
CA LYS A 156 -7.61 -12.53 -2.76
C LYS A 156 -8.02 -11.15 -2.24
N TYR A 157 -7.14 -10.48 -1.50
CA TYR A 157 -7.46 -9.19 -0.90
C TYR A 157 -7.80 -8.16 -1.95
N TRP A 158 -7.09 -8.14 -3.07
CA TRP A 158 -7.42 -7.26 -4.18
C TRP A 158 -8.89 -7.37 -4.61
N CYS A 159 -9.43 -8.59 -4.75
CA CYS A 159 -10.84 -8.81 -5.10
C CYS A 159 -11.84 -8.21 -4.09
N ASP A 160 -11.40 -8.00 -2.84
CA ASP A 160 -12.20 -7.42 -1.76
C ASP A 160 -12.03 -5.88 -1.65
N ILE A 161 -11.05 -5.29 -2.34
CA ILE A 161 -10.78 -3.84 -2.29
C ILE A 161 -11.80 -3.10 -3.15
N SER A 162 -12.61 -2.26 -2.50
CA SER A 162 -13.51 -1.36 -3.21
C SER A 162 -12.76 -0.20 -3.88
N GLN A 163 -13.35 0.38 -4.93
CA GLN A 163 -12.82 1.58 -5.60
C GLN A 163 -12.60 2.75 -4.62
N LYS A 164 -13.50 2.94 -3.64
CA LYS A 164 -13.38 3.97 -2.60
C LYS A 164 -12.13 3.76 -1.74
N GLN A 165 -11.83 2.52 -1.36
CA GLN A 165 -10.65 2.18 -0.56
C GLN A 165 -9.36 2.35 -1.34
N CYS A 166 -9.35 1.87 -2.58
CA CYS A 166 -8.26 2.08 -3.51
C CYS A 166 -7.91 3.58 -3.63
N PHE A 167 -8.93 4.43 -3.85
CA PHE A 167 -8.75 5.88 -3.96
C PHE A 167 -8.22 6.49 -2.66
N ALA A 168 -8.83 6.17 -1.52
CA ALA A 168 -8.43 6.70 -0.22
C ALA A 168 -6.98 6.35 0.14
N LEU A 169 -6.57 5.09 -0.09
CA LEU A 169 -5.19 4.65 0.13
C LEU A 169 -4.22 5.35 -0.81
N SER A 170 -4.55 5.43 -2.10
CA SER A 170 -3.73 6.13 -3.08
C SER A 170 -3.50 7.56 -2.61
N ALA A 171 -4.57 8.33 -2.36
CA ALA A 171 -4.52 9.71 -1.89
C ALA A 171 -3.69 9.88 -0.60
N LEU A 172 -3.85 8.96 0.35
CA LEU A 172 -3.06 8.94 1.59
C LEU A 172 -1.56 8.83 1.30
N PHE A 173 -1.15 7.83 0.51
CA PHE A 173 0.28 7.58 0.26
C PHE A 173 0.95 8.68 -0.57
N SER A 174 0.21 9.32 -1.46
CA SER A 174 0.71 10.50 -2.17
C SER A 174 0.85 11.73 -1.28
N ARG A 175 -0.11 11.93 -0.37
CA ARG A 175 0.02 12.97 0.66
C ARG A 175 1.25 12.71 1.54
N ILE A 176 1.49 11.47 1.93
CA ILE A 176 2.67 11.08 2.72
C ILE A 176 3.96 11.35 1.95
N LEU A 177 4.04 10.93 0.68
CA LEU A 177 5.20 11.17 -0.17
C LEU A 177 5.48 12.69 -0.34
N HIS A 178 4.44 13.51 -0.39
CA HIS A 178 4.55 14.96 -0.55
C HIS A 178 4.92 15.70 0.75
N ILE A 179 4.33 15.33 1.89
CA ILE A 179 4.51 16.07 3.16
C ILE A 179 5.79 15.62 3.88
N ILE A 180 6.10 14.33 3.83
CA ILE A 180 7.12 13.74 4.69
C ILE A 180 8.41 13.58 3.89
N PHE A 181 9.09 14.70 3.68
CA PHE A 181 10.32 14.74 2.86
C PHE A 181 11.50 13.95 3.45
N LEU A 182 11.51 13.65 4.76
CA LEU A 182 12.74 13.22 5.47
C LEU A 182 12.64 12.03 6.43
N SER A 183 11.46 11.58 6.88
CA SER A 183 11.39 10.55 7.94
C SER A 183 11.02 9.15 7.48
N ILE A 184 10.54 8.97 6.25
CA ILE A 184 10.12 7.67 5.72
C ILE A 184 10.88 7.37 4.43
N ASN A 185 11.26 6.11 4.25
CA ASN A 185 11.90 5.63 3.03
C ASN A 185 11.00 5.91 1.79
N ARG A 186 11.41 6.90 0.98
CA ARG A 186 10.65 7.35 -0.21
C ARG A 186 10.54 6.27 -1.28
N VAL A 187 11.53 5.38 -1.41
CA VAL A 187 11.49 4.24 -2.33
C VAL A 187 10.40 3.25 -1.91
N LEU A 188 10.24 3.02 -0.60
CA LEU A 188 9.14 2.18 -0.10
C LEU A 188 7.78 2.81 -0.44
N LEU A 189 7.63 4.12 -0.24
CA LEU A 189 6.39 4.83 -0.54
C LEU A 189 6.05 4.79 -2.03
N SER A 190 7.02 5.04 -2.91
CA SER A 190 6.77 4.97 -4.36
C SER A 190 6.44 3.56 -4.83
N ARG A 191 7.02 2.52 -4.22
CA ARG A 191 6.61 1.12 -4.47
C ARG A 191 5.17 0.84 -4.04
N VAL A 192 4.75 1.37 -2.91
CA VAL A 192 3.34 1.26 -2.47
C VAL A 192 2.43 1.94 -3.47
N ILE A 193 2.74 3.18 -3.87
CA ILE A 193 1.95 3.93 -4.86
C ILE A 193 1.87 3.15 -6.19
N HIS A 194 2.99 2.68 -6.71
CA HIS A 194 3.00 1.89 -7.94
C HIS A 194 2.14 0.62 -7.81
N THR A 195 2.28 -0.11 -6.71
CA THR A 195 1.51 -1.33 -6.47
C THR A 195 0.01 -1.04 -6.35
N LEU A 196 -0.38 0.04 -5.66
CA LEU A 196 -1.76 0.51 -5.56
C LEU A 196 -2.32 0.88 -6.92
N VAL A 197 -1.66 1.77 -7.66
CA VAL A 197 -2.09 2.20 -9.00
C VAL A 197 -2.26 0.99 -9.91
N ARG A 198 -1.30 0.05 -9.89
CA ARG A 198 -1.38 -1.16 -10.70
C ARG A 198 -2.59 -2.01 -10.37
N GLY A 199 -2.78 -2.40 -9.10
CA GLY A 199 -3.92 -3.24 -8.73
C GLY A 199 -5.26 -2.55 -8.96
N CYS A 200 -5.36 -1.27 -8.59
CA CYS A 200 -6.56 -0.45 -8.82
C CYS A 200 -6.94 -0.35 -10.30
N CYS A 201 -5.97 -0.05 -11.17
CA CYS A 201 -6.21 0.07 -12.61
C CYS A 201 -6.58 -1.27 -13.26
N THR A 202 -6.13 -2.40 -12.71
CA THR A 202 -6.48 -3.73 -13.21
C THR A 202 -7.85 -4.23 -12.75
N GLN A 203 -8.35 -3.75 -11.61
CA GLN A 203 -9.53 -4.33 -10.97
C GLN A 203 -10.74 -3.40 -10.91
N THR A 204 -10.54 -2.10 -11.07
CA THR A 204 -11.63 -1.12 -11.06
C THR A 204 -11.72 -0.48 -12.43
N ASP A 205 -12.91 -0.52 -13.04
CA ASP A 205 -13.17 0.06 -14.36
C ASP A 205 -13.05 1.60 -14.38
N ALA A 206 -12.90 2.23 -13.21
CA ALA A 206 -13.07 3.66 -13.00
C ALA A 206 -11.99 4.30 -12.10
N PHE A 207 -10.74 3.81 -12.11
CA PHE A 207 -9.64 4.61 -11.56
C PHE A 207 -9.31 5.77 -12.51
N THR A 208 -10.17 6.79 -12.51
CA THR A 208 -10.18 7.91 -13.47
C THR A 208 -9.67 9.22 -12.89
N ASP A 209 -9.21 9.24 -11.63
CA ASP A 209 -8.71 10.47 -11.04
C ASP A 209 -7.29 10.77 -11.53
N ALA A 210 -7.22 11.39 -12.71
CA ALA A 210 -5.99 11.91 -13.28
C ALA A 210 -5.30 12.94 -12.37
N LEU A 211 -6.05 13.60 -11.46
CA LEU A 211 -5.49 14.58 -10.53
C LEU A 211 -4.58 13.94 -9.50
N PHE A 212 -4.84 12.68 -9.14
CA PHE A 212 -3.99 11.93 -8.22
C PHE A 212 -2.58 11.75 -8.80
N VAL A 213 -2.51 11.24 -10.03
CA VAL A 213 -1.23 10.95 -10.68
C VAL A 213 -0.55 12.24 -11.14
N SER A 214 -1.30 13.24 -11.60
CA SER A 214 -0.74 14.53 -12.02
C SER A 214 -0.04 15.24 -10.88
N LYS A 215 -0.68 15.32 -9.71
CA LYS A 215 -0.15 16.03 -8.55
C LYS A 215 1.07 15.34 -7.95
N VAL A 216 1.10 14.01 -7.96
CA VAL A 216 2.28 13.25 -7.54
C VAL A 216 3.42 13.43 -8.54
N SER A 217 3.14 13.31 -9.84
CA SER A 217 4.19 13.21 -10.85
C SER A 217 4.81 14.57 -11.17
N SER A 218 4.02 15.65 -11.27
CA SER A 218 4.54 16.96 -11.70
C SER A 218 5.46 17.61 -10.67
N HIS A 219 5.09 17.56 -9.38
CA HIS A 219 5.89 18.13 -8.30
C HIS A 219 7.06 17.22 -7.93
N THR A 220 6.83 15.90 -7.82
CA THR A 220 7.89 14.98 -7.40
C THR A 220 8.96 14.82 -8.48
N CYS A 221 8.63 14.69 -9.77
CA CYS A 221 9.64 14.49 -10.81
C CYS A 221 10.61 15.67 -10.98
N ARG A 222 10.22 16.89 -10.59
CA ARG A 222 11.12 18.06 -10.63
C ARG A 222 12.04 18.19 -9.42
N GLN A 223 11.62 17.69 -8.26
CA GLN A 223 12.33 17.91 -7.00
C GLN A 223 13.04 16.65 -6.48
N GLU A 224 12.56 15.47 -6.86
CA GLU A 224 13.11 14.20 -6.42
C GLU A 224 14.44 13.91 -7.11
N LYS A 225 15.48 13.68 -6.31
CA LYS A 225 16.82 13.34 -6.79
C LYS A 225 17.10 11.84 -6.76
N HIS A 226 16.31 11.07 -6.01
CA HIS A 226 16.48 9.63 -5.90
C HIS A 226 15.83 8.92 -7.10
N LEU A 227 16.67 8.50 -8.06
CA LEU A 227 16.23 7.81 -9.28
C LEU A 227 15.33 6.58 -9.04
N PRO A 228 15.55 5.72 -8.03
CA PRO A 228 14.63 4.60 -7.78
C PRO A 228 13.22 5.04 -7.37
N VAL A 229 13.07 6.24 -6.79
CA VAL A 229 11.74 6.80 -6.51
C VAL A 229 11.07 7.16 -7.83
N LEU A 230 11.76 7.89 -8.70
CA LEU A 230 11.28 8.27 -10.03
C LEU A 230 10.91 7.06 -10.88
N GLU A 231 11.72 6.00 -10.86
CA GLU A 231 11.46 4.75 -11.57
C GLU A 231 10.06 4.22 -11.25
N HIS A 232 9.75 4.02 -9.95
CA HIS A 232 8.45 3.53 -9.54
C HIS A 232 7.30 4.52 -9.83
N LEU A 233 7.54 5.82 -9.78
CA LEU A 233 6.52 6.83 -10.10
C LEU A 233 6.21 6.87 -11.60
N VAL A 234 7.22 6.76 -12.47
CA VAL A 234 7.02 6.67 -13.92
C VAL A 234 6.34 5.34 -14.28
N SER A 235 6.71 4.21 -13.66
CA SER A 235 5.97 2.95 -13.83
C SER A 235 4.50 3.09 -13.43
N ALA A 236 4.21 3.73 -12.29
CA ALA A 236 2.84 3.99 -11.85
C ALA A 236 2.07 4.85 -12.86
N LEU A 237 2.71 5.91 -13.37
CA LEU A 237 2.16 6.79 -14.40
C LEU A 237 1.84 6.02 -15.69
N ASN A 238 2.74 5.15 -16.15
CA ASN A 238 2.53 4.33 -17.33
C ASN A 238 1.33 3.40 -17.19
N VAL A 239 1.19 2.73 -16.03
CA VAL A 239 0.06 1.86 -15.76
C VAL A 239 -1.25 2.66 -15.73
N PHE A 240 -1.26 3.80 -15.06
CA PHE A 240 -2.41 4.68 -15.02
C PHE A 240 -2.82 5.15 -16.43
N LEU A 241 -1.87 5.67 -17.21
CA LEU A 241 -2.13 6.19 -18.55
C LEU A 241 -2.65 5.11 -19.49
N ARG A 242 -2.12 3.88 -19.43
CA ARG A 242 -2.64 2.74 -20.20
C ARG A 242 -4.11 2.47 -19.89
N SER A 243 -4.48 2.47 -18.61
CA SER A 243 -5.86 2.26 -18.19
C SER A 243 -6.76 3.44 -18.60
N ALA A 244 -6.33 4.66 -18.30
CA ALA A 244 -7.08 5.88 -18.62
C ALA A 244 -7.22 6.13 -20.12
N ALA A 245 -6.26 5.72 -20.95
CA ALA A 245 -6.28 5.91 -22.39
C ALA A 245 -7.45 5.20 -23.09
N VAL A 246 -8.00 4.14 -22.48
CA VAL A 246 -9.13 3.37 -23.01
C VAL A 246 -10.43 4.19 -22.90
N ASN A 247 -10.67 4.81 -21.75
CA ASN A 247 -11.95 5.46 -21.43
C ASN A 247 -11.89 7.01 -21.43
N CYS A 248 -10.70 7.58 -21.27
CA CYS A 248 -10.48 9.01 -20.97
C CYS A 248 -9.29 9.56 -21.77
N ARG A 249 -9.14 9.12 -23.04
CA ARG A 249 -8.02 9.44 -23.94
C ARG A 249 -7.57 10.91 -23.91
N MET A 250 -8.49 11.87 -24.03
CA MET A 250 -8.15 13.30 -24.01
C MET A 250 -7.54 13.77 -22.68
N ARG A 251 -8.00 13.21 -21.54
CA ARG A 251 -7.43 13.52 -20.23
C ARG A 251 -6.05 12.88 -20.07
N ALA A 252 -5.87 11.65 -20.56
CA ALA A 252 -4.57 10.98 -20.57
C ALA A 252 -3.53 11.74 -21.42
N CYS A 253 -3.95 12.30 -22.55
CA CYS A 253 -3.12 13.13 -23.43
C CYS A 253 -2.67 14.42 -22.73
N ARG A 254 -3.63 15.20 -22.19
CA ARG A 254 -3.33 16.45 -21.46
C ARG A 254 -2.40 16.23 -20.27
N LEU A 255 -2.64 15.16 -19.51
CA LEU A 255 -1.78 14.77 -18.40
C LEU A 255 -0.35 14.45 -18.87
N GLY A 256 -0.23 13.72 -19.99
CA GLY A 256 1.06 13.44 -20.60
C GLY A 256 1.81 14.70 -21.02
N GLU A 257 1.13 15.62 -21.71
CA GLU A 257 1.68 16.91 -22.13
C GLU A 257 2.17 17.74 -20.93
N GLU A 258 1.41 17.78 -19.84
CA GLU A 258 1.80 18.47 -18.60
C GLU A 258 3.08 17.89 -17.98
N LEU A 259 3.22 16.56 -18.00
CA LEU A 259 4.34 15.86 -17.36
C LEU A 259 5.58 15.72 -18.25
N LEU A 260 5.41 15.85 -19.58
CA LEU A 260 6.47 15.65 -20.56
C LEU A 260 7.74 16.48 -20.27
N PRO A 261 7.68 17.78 -19.93
CA PRO A 261 8.88 18.56 -19.61
C PRO A 261 9.67 17.98 -18.44
N SER A 262 8.98 17.49 -17.40
CA SER A 262 9.62 16.90 -16.23
C SER A 262 10.23 15.55 -16.53
N VAL A 263 9.57 14.72 -17.34
CA VAL A 263 10.12 13.43 -17.78
C VAL A 263 11.37 13.63 -18.66
N LEU A 264 11.34 14.61 -19.56
CA LEU A 264 12.50 14.93 -20.41
C LEU A 264 13.68 15.49 -19.61
N TYR A 265 13.43 16.29 -18.58
CA TYR A 265 14.48 16.72 -17.63
C TYR A 265 15.15 15.51 -16.96
N VAL A 266 14.37 14.54 -16.47
CA VAL A 266 14.93 13.30 -15.89
C VAL A 266 15.81 12.58 -16.90
N TRP A 267 15.36 12.47 -18.17
CA TRP A 267 16.12 11.82 -19.23
C TRP A 267 17.45 12.52 -19.54
N ALA A 268 17.41 13.83 -19.76
CA ALA A 268 18.54 14.62 -20.23
C ALA A 268 19.56 14.89 -19.10
N ASP A 269 19.07 15.24 -17.92
CA ASP A 269 19.90 15.88 -16.90
C ASP A 269 20.22 14.99 -15.69
N MET A 270 19.44 13.92 -15.45
CA MET A 270 19.55 13.12 -14.22
C MET A 270 20.27 11.78 -14.38
N ARG A 271 20.76 11.44 -15.58
CA ARG A 271 21.48 10.17 -15.88
C ARG A 271 20.71 8.93 -15.37
N PRO A 272 19.50 8.67 -15.89
CA PRO A 272 18.63 7.60 -15.38
C PRO A 272 19.24 6.21 -15.54
N SER A 273 18.85 5.29 -14.64
CA SER A 273 19.16 3.86 -14.73
C SER A 273 18.54 3.24 -16.00
N ALA A 274 19.02 2.07 -16.42
CA ALA A 274 18.43 1.37 -17.58
C ALA A 274 16.92 1.09 -17.39
N PRO A 275 16.43 0.60 -16.22
CA PRO A 275 15.00 0.41 -16.02
C PRO A 275 14.20 1.73 -16.09
N LEU A 276 14.71 2.82 -15.50
CA LEU A 276 14.04 4.13 -15.60
C LEU A 276 14.02 4.65 -17.03
N LYS A 277 15.06 4.38 -17.84
CA LYS A 277 15.05 4.70 -19.28
C LYS A 277 13.96 3.95 -20.02
N GLU A 278 13.79 2.66 -19.74
CA GLU A 278 12.72 1.85 -20.34
C GLU A 278 11.34 2.43 -19.99
N GLU A 279 11.11 2.80 -18.73
CA GLU A 279 9.85 3.41 -18.29
C GLU A 279 9.59 4.78 -18.95
N ILE A 280 10.63 5.60 -19.14
CA ILE A 280 10.52 6.88 -19.85
C ILE A 280 10.18 6.65 -21.32
N VAL A 281 10.83 5.68 -21.99
CA VAL A 281 10.54 5.34 -23.39
C VAL A 281 9.10 4.82 -23.52
N ASP A 282 8.65 3.99 -22.58
CA ASP A 282 7.27 3.51 -22.53
C ASP A 282 6.27 4.66 -22.35
N PHE A 283 6.57 5.62 -21.49
CA PHE A 283 5.76 6.83 -21.33
C PHE A 283 5.63 7.60 -22.66
N LEU A 284 6.75 7.86 -23.34
CA LEU A 284 6.76 8.58 -24.62
C LEU A 284 5.98 7.81 -25.70
N ASN A 285 6.17 6.49 -25.78
CA ASN A 285 5.44 5.63 -26.70
C ASN A 285 3.93 5.66 -26.44
N LEU A 286 3.52 5.62 -25.17
CA LEU A 286 2.11 5.74 -24.79
C LEU A 286 1.53 7.08 -25.21
N GLN A 287 2.24 8.18 -24.96
CA GLN A 287 1.78 9.51 -25.35
C GLN A 287 1.63 9.66 -26.86
N MET A 288 2.59 9.15 -27.65
CA MET A 288 2.47 9.14 -29.11
C MET A 288 1.24 8.35 -29.57
N CYS A 289 1.00 7.17 -29.00
CA CYS A 289 -0.16 6.34 -29.34
C CYS A 289 -1.47 7.05 -28.97
N VAL A 290 -1.55 7.61 -27.76
CA VAL A 290 -2.73 8.32 -27.25
C VAL A 290 -3.00 9.58 -28.06
N HIS A 291 -1.98 10.34 -28.47
CA HIS A 291 -2.17 11.53 -29.30
C HIS A 291 -2.56 11.15 -30.75
N HIS A 292 -1.97 10.08 -31.32
CA HIS A 292 -2.15 9.65 -32.71
C HIS A 292 -2.61 8.19 -32.86
N PRO A 293 -3.86 7.83 -32.52
CA PRO A 293 -4.33 6.44 -32.46
C PRO A 293 -4.43 5.75 -33.82
N LYS A 294 -4.46 6.53 -34.90
CA LYS A 294 -4.45 6.04 -36.29
C LYS A 294 -3.05 6.08 -36.91
N GLY A 295 -2.01 6.34 -36.12
CA GLY A 295 -0.66 6.68 -36.59
C GLY A 295 -0.61 8.08 -37.22
N ALA A 296 0.60 8.53 -37.55
CA ALA A 296 0.80 9.68 -38.41
C ALA A 296 0.41 9.29 -39.85
N LYS A 297 -0.72 9.81 -40.35
CA LYS A 297 -1.11 9.65 -41.75
C LYS A 297 -0.47 10.75 -42.60
N THR A 298 0.83 10.71 -42.80
CA THR A 298 1.48 11.58 -43.79
C THR A 298 2.67 10.86 -44.42
N HIS A 299 2.52 10.52 -45.70
CA HIS A 299 3.62 9.99 -46.53
C HIS A 299 4.71 11.03 -46.82
N ASP A 300 4.49 12.31 -46.49
CA ASP A 300 5.34 13.42 -46.98
C ASP A 300 6.39 13.93 -45.98
N THR A 301 6.63 13.22 -44.87
CA THR A 301 7.76 13.61 -43.99
C THR A 301 8.21 12.44 -43.12
N GLY A 302 8.91 11.46 -43.72
CA GLY A 302 9.86 10.57 -43.05
C GLY A 302 9.46 9.85 -41.75
N GLY A 303 8.16 9.68 -41.46
CA GLY A 303 7.67 9.15 -40.19
C GLY A 303 7.56 7.62 -40.19
N ALA A 304 8.29 6.95 -39.30
CA ALA A 304 8.21 5.51 -39.12
C ALA A 304 6.80 5.06 -38.67
N MET A 305 6.29 4.02 -39.30
CA MET A 305 4.99 3.39 -39.03
C MET A 305 5.04 2.65 -37.68
N PHE A 306 4.38 3.18 -36.64
CA PHE A 306 4.22 2.47 -35.36
C PHE A 306 2.90 1.66 -35.35
N PRO A 307 2.93 0.39 -34.88
CA PRO A 307 1.80 -0.51 -35.00
C PRO A 307 0.63 -0.15 -34.09
N ILE A 308 -0.53 -0.59 -34.59
CA ILE A 308 -1.92 -0.30 -34.22
C ILE A 308 -2.20 -0.45 -32.71
N TYR A 309 -2.96 0.52 -32.20
CA TYR A 309 -3.49 0.70 -30.84
C TYR A 309 -4.10 -0.58 -30.18
N SER A 310 -4.41 -1.63 -30.93
CA SER A 310 -5.20 -2.78 -30.46
C SER A 310 -4.39 -3.91 -29.79
N THR A 311 -3.07 -3.97 -29.96
CA THR A 311 -2.23 -5.03 -29.37
C THR A 311 -1.51 -4.60 -28.09
N LYS A 312 -1.16 -3.30 -27.93
CA LYS A 312 -0.42 -2.80 -26.75
C LYS A 312 -1.28 -2.38 -25.56
N LEU A 313 -2.60 -2.30 -25.73
CA LEU A 313 -3.56 -1.93 -24.67
C LEU A 313 -4.40 -3.11 -24.16
N LYS A 314 -4.19 -4.34 -24.67
CA LYS A 314 -4.82 -5.50 -24.05
C LYS A 314 -4.21 -5.67 -22.65
N PRO A 315 -5.03 -5.69 -21.58
CA PRO A 315 -4.53 -6.08 -20.28
C PRO A 315 -3.97 -7.50 -20.41
N GLN A 316 -2.67 -7.67 -20.13
CA GLN A 316 -2.13 -9.00 -19.87
C GLN A 316 -2.79 -9.50 -18.58
N GLY A 317 -3.91 -10.19 -18.72
CA GLY A 317 -4.71 -10.63 -17.57
C GLY A 317 -6.19 -10.86 -17.86
N LYS A 318 -6.53 -11.57 -18.93
CA LYS A 318 -7.76 -12.39 -18.94
C LYS A 318 -7.33 -13.83 -19.21
N LEU A 319 -7.57 -14.69 -18.21
CA LEU A 319 -7.51 -16.15 -18.25
C LEU A 319 -6.12 -16.79 -18.41
N MET A 320 -5.48 -17.12 -17.29
CA MET A 320 -5.27 -18.52 -16.93
C MET A 320 -5.56 -18.68 -15.44
N PHE A 321 -6.20 -19.80 -15.12
CA PHE A 321 -6.85 -20.17 -13.85
C PHE A 321 -6.03 -19.82 -12.59
#